data_AF-A0A7C9AQY7-F1
#
_entry.id   AF-A0A7C9AQY7-F1
#
_cell.length_a   1.000
_cell.length_b   1.000
_cell.length_c   1.000
_cell.angle_alpha   90.00
_cell.angle_beta   90.00
_cell.angle_gamma   90.00
#
_symmetry.space_group_name_H-M   'P 1'
#
loop_
_entity.id
_entity.type
_entity.pdbx_description
1 polymer ?
#
loop_
_entity_poly.entity_id
_entity_poly.type
_entity_poly.pdbx_seq_one_letter_code
_entity_poly.pdbx_strand_id
1 'polypeptide(L)'
;MILPITSLKMMITTVISPPIRIRQLYEKWMSKRYSNPLRRKLHIAAFFAIAWSLWTERNKKVFEKQEIRLDMLCNLIRWRIVWWSKAWKEHHPYSVEELARNFDSIPVLFC
;
A
#
# COMPACT_ATOMS: atom_id res chain seq x y z
N MET A 1 15.36 -1.63 -5.97
CA MET A 1 15.34 -0.40 -5.13
C MET A 1 14.21 -0.59 -4.13
N ILE A 2 14.57 -0.83 -2.86
CA ILE A 2 13.67 -1.03 -1.72
C ILE A 2 12.60 0.07 -1.76
N LEU A 3 11.30 -0.26 -1.70
CA LEU A 3 10.27 0.73 -1.36
C LEU A 3 10.80 1.40 -0.08
N PRO A 4 11.28 2.65 -0.12
CA PRO A 4 12.07 3.13 0.99
C PRO A 4 11.14 3.04 2.19
N ILE A 5 11.57 2.34 3.24
CA ILE A 5 10.88 2.38 4.54
C ILE A 5 10.63 3.86 4.91
N THR A 6 11.46 4.77 4.39
CA THR A 6 11.28 6.22 4.32
C THR A 6 9.97 6.70 3.68
N SER A 7 9.54 6.18 2.52
CA SER A 7 8.26 6.54 1.87
C SER A 7 7.05 6.03 2.65
N LEU A 8 7.15 4.84 3.23
CA LEU A 8 6.09 4.26 4.07
C LEU A 8 5.99 5.02 5.41
N LYS A 9 7.13 5.30 6.06
CA LYS A 9 7.21 6.16 7.25
C LYS A 9 6.66 7.54 6.96
N MET A 10 7.07 8.17 5.85
CA MET A 10 6.58 9.50 5.46
C MET A 10 5.06 9.51 5.30
N MET A 11 4.45 8.51 4.65
CA MET A 11 2.98 8.40 4.57
C MET A 11 2.31 8.22 5.94
N ILE A 12 2.88 7.38 6.80
CA ILE A 12 2.36 7.16 8.17
C ILE A 12 2.41 8.47 8.96
N THR A 13 3.51 9.25 8.91
CA THR A 13 3.63 10.53 9.62
C THR A 13 2.73 11.61 9.02
N THR A 14 2.53 11.61 7.70
CA THR A 14 1.76 12.67 7.00
C THR A 14 0.24 12.50 7.19
N VAL A 15 -0.27 11.28 7.31
CA VAL A 15 -1.70 11.02 7.57
C VAL A 15 -2.12 11.42 8.99
N ILE A 16 -1.16 11.62 9.89
CA ILE A 16 -1.40 12.01 11.30
C ILE A 16 -1.33 13.54 11.51
N SER A 17 -0.84 14.32 10.53
CA SER A 17 -0.69 15.79 10.59
C SER A 17 -1.75 16.53 9.71
N PRO A 18 -1.95 17.87 9.83
CA PRO A 18 -3.11 18.61 9.29
C PRO A 18 -3.23 18.55 7.75
N PRO A 19 -4.40 18.85 7.15
CA PRO A 19 -4.94 18.08 6.04
C PRO A 19 -4.26 18.42 4.73
N ILE A 20 -3.23 17.66 4.37
CA ILE A 20 -2.96 17.43 2.95
C ILE A 20 -4.15 16.62 2.42
N ARG A 21 -4.83 17.14 1.40
CA ARG A 21 -5.98 16.43 0.82
C ARG A 21 -5.48 15.10 0.26
N ILE A 22 -6.18 14.01 0.53
CA ILE A 22 -5.85 12.66 0.00
C ILE A 22 -5.57 12.71 -1.50
N ARG A 23 -6.29 13.57 -2.22
CA ARG A 23 -6.07 13.87 -3.63
C ARG A 23 -4.64 14.34 -3.96
N GLN A 24 -4.08 15.29 -3.22
CA GLN A 24 -2.72 15.79 -3.45
C GLN A 24 -1.67 14.71 -3.15
N LEU A 25 -1.90 13.89 -2.12
CA LEU A 25 -1.05 12.73 -1.84
C LEU A 25 -1.11 11.70 -2.97
N TYR A 26 -2.31 11.46 -3.52
CA TYR A 26 -2.50 10.57 -4.66
C TYR A 26 -1.80 11.11 -5.91
N GLU A 27 -1.98 12.38 -6.24
CA GLU A 27 -1.31 13.03 -7.38
C GLU A 27 0.22 12.95 -7.25
N LYS A 28 0.76 13.24 -6.06
CA LYS A 28 2.20 13.09 -5.77
C LYS A 28 2.65 11.63 -5.90
N TRP A 29 1.88 10.68 -5.38
CA TRP A 29 2.16 9.25 -5.48
C TRP A 29 2.17 8.76 -6.94
N MET A 30 1.25 9.27 -7.75
CA MET A 30 1.09 8.93 -9.16
C MET A 30 2.03 9.70 -10.10
N SER A 31 2.90 10.56 -9.56
CA SER A 31 3.86 11.34 -10.37
C SER A 31 4.85 10.44 -11.14
N LYS A 32 5.20 9.28 -10.60
CA LYS A 32 5.99 8.26 -11.32
C LYS A 32 5.09 7.52 -12.30
N ARG A 33 5.43 7.56 -13.59
CA ARG A 33 4.76 6.78 -14.63
C ARG A 33 5.40 5.40 -14.76
N TYR A 34 4.55 4.37 -14.79
CA TYR A 34 4.95 3.00 -15.07
C TYR A 34 4.43 2.59 -16.44
N SER A 35 5.32 2.10 -17.31
CA SER A 35 4.97 1.60 -18.64
C SER A 35 4.22 0.26 -18.60
N ASN A 36 4.53 -0.58 -17.62
CA ASN A 36 3.88 -1.87 -17.43
C ASN A 36 2.48 -1.71 -16.77
N PRO A 37 1.40 -2.21 -17.39
CA PRO A 37 0.03 -2.06 -16.88
C PRO A 37 -0.19 -2.68 -15.49
N LEU A 38 0.36 -3.87 -15.25
CA LEU A 38 0.27 -4.57 -13.97
C LEU A 38 1.00 -3.78 -12.87
N ARG A 39 2.20 -3.26 -13.17
CA ARG A 39 2.93 -2.36 -12.25
C ARG A 39 2.11 -1.14 -11.87
N ARG A 40 1.48 -0.50 -12.85
CA ARG A 40 0.62 0.66 -12.62
C ARG A 40 -0.58 0.29 -11.74
N LYS A 41 -1.24 -0.84 -11.99
CA LYS A 41 -2.36 -1.31 -11.17
C LYS A 41 -1.93 -1.60 -9.74
N LEU A 42 -0.81 -2.29 -9.55
CA LEU A 42 -0.25 -2.56 -8.23
C LEU A 42 0.16 -1.28 -7.49
N HIS A 43 0.74 -0.30 -8.20
CA HIS A 43 1.10 1.00 -7.62
C HIS A 43 -0.12 1.79 -7.14
N ILE A 44 -1.21 1.76 -7.92
CA ILE A 44 -2.50 2.36 -7.52
C ILE A 44 -3.09 1.60 -6.32
N ALA A 45 -3.09 0.28 -6.37
CA ALA A 45 -3.61 -0.57 -5.29
C ALA A 45 -2.86 -0.35 -3.97
N ALA A 46 -1.53 -0.23 -4.04
CA ALA A 46 -0.69 0.04 -2.87
C ALA A 46 -1.09 1.35 -2.18
N PHE A 47 -1.33 2.42 -2.94
CA PHE A 47 -1.80 3.69 -2.37
C PHE A 47 -3.08 3.51 -1.56
N PHE A 48 -4.10 2.91 -2.18
CA PHE A 48 -5.40 2.73 -1.53
C PHE A 48 -5.34 1.74 -0.37
N ALA A 49 -4.50 0.71 -0.45
CA ALA A 49 -4.32 -0.26 0.62
C ALA A 49 -3.69 0.40 1.85
N ILE A 50 -2.69 1.27 1.66
CA ILE A 50 -2.09 2.07 2.73
C ILE A 50 -3.11 3.02 3.32
N ALA A 51 -3.77 3.83 2.50
CA ALA A 51 -4.73 4.84 2.95
C ALA A 51 -5.89 4.20 3.74
N TRP A 52 -6.45 3.10 3.21
CA TRP A 52 -7.53 2.38 3.88
C TRP A 52 -7.08 1.75 5.20
N SER A 53 -5.92 1.11 5.22
CA SER A 53 -5.41 0.45 6.43
C SER A 53 -5.12 1.46 7.53
N LEU A 54 -4.51 2.60 7.18
CA LEU A 54 -4.28 3.70 8.12
C LEU A 54 -5.58 4.29 8.65
N TRP A 55 -6.58 4.51 7.79
CA TRP A 55 -7.89 4.99 8.21
C TRP A 55 -8.56 4.02 9.19
N THR A 56 -8.50 2.72 8.90
CA THR A 56 -9.07 1.67 9.76
C THR A 56 -8.37 1.61 11.12
N GLU A 57 -7.03 1.57 11.14
CA GLU A 57 -6.25 1.51 12.39
C GLU A 57 -6.39 2.81 13.21
N ARG A 58 -6.48 3.97 12.56
CA ARG A 58 -6.79 5.25 13.24
C ARG A 58 -8.14 5.20 13.91
N ASN A 59 -9.17 4.68 13.24
CA ASN A 59 -10.50 4.56 13.83
C ASN A 59 -10.51 3.61 15.01
N LYS A 60 -9.86 2.44 14.92
CA LYS A 60 -9.71 1.54 16.07
C LYS A 60 -9.00 2.22 17.24
N LYS A 61 -7.93 2.98 16.98
CA LYS A 61 -7.24 3.74 18.04
C LYS A 61 -8.15 4.76 18.71
N VAL A 62 -8.96 5.49 17.94
CA VAL A 62 -9.85 6.54 18.46
C VAL A 62 -11.06 5.98 19.20
N PHE A 63 -11.72 4.97 18.63
CA PHE A 63 -13.00 4.45 19.13
C PHE A 63 -12.85 3.24 20.05
N GLU A 64 -11.81 2.41 19.85
CA GLU A 64 -11.60 1.16 20.60
C GLU A 64 -10.37 1.25 21.52
N LYS A 65 -9.65 2.38 21.53
CA LYS A 65 -8.40 2.60 22.30
C LYS A 65 -7.31 1.57 22.03
N GLN A 66 -7.36 0.92 20.86
CA GLN A 66 -6.36 -0.07 20.47
C GLN A 66 -5.05 0.60 20.03
N GLU A 67 -3.91 0.07 20.45
CA GLU A 67 -2.61 0.53 19.97
C GLU A 67 -2.34 0.10 18.52
N ILE A 68 -1.69 0.98 17.77
CA ILE A 68 -1.31 0.71 16.38
C ILE A 68 -0.04 -0.15 16.38
N ARG A 69 -0.18 -1.39 15.96
CA ARG A 69 0.94 -2.31 15.75
C ARG A 69 1.44 -2.22 14.31
N LEU A 70 2.62 -1.63 14.13
CA LEU A 70 3.20 -1.36 12.80
C LEU A 70 3.44 -2.64 11.98
N ASP A 71 3.86 -3.72 12.64
CA ASP A 71 4.05 -5.04 12.02
C ASP A 71 2.73 -5.59 11.46
N MET A 72 1.66 -5.51 12.24
CA MET A 72 0.32 -5.92 11.83
C MET A 72 -0.23 -5.04 10.70
N LEU A 73 -0.01 -3.73 10.77
CA LEU A 73 -0.41 -2.78 9.72
C LEU A 73 0.29 -3.08 8.38
N CYS A 74 1.61 -3.30 8.40
CA CYS A 74 2.37 -3.68 7.20
C CYS A 74 1.84 -4.98 6.58
N ASN A 75 1.57 -6.00 7.42
CA ASN A 75 0.99 -7.25 6.95
C ASN A 75 -0.42 -7.07 6.37
N LEU A 76 -1.26 -6.24 7.00
CA LEU A 76 -2.59 -5.92 6.51
C LEU A 76 -2.56 -5.25 5.13
N ILE A 77 -1.63 -4.31 4.92
CA ILE A 77 -1.44 -3.62 3.63
C ILE A 77 -1.05 -4.63 2.54
N ARG A 78 -0.06 -5.51 2.82
CA ARG A 78 0.38 -6.55 1.87
C ARG A 78 -0.80 -7.46 1.47
N TRP A 79 -1.53 -7.96 2.46
CA TRP A 79 -2.70 -8.82 2.22
C TRP A 79 -3.79 -8.13 1.41
N ARG A 80 -4.06 -6.84 1.65
CA ARG A 80 -5.03 -6.09 0.85
C ARG A 80 -4.62 -5.99 -0.60
N ILE A 81 -3.36 -5.65 -0.89
CA ILE A 81 -2.88 -5.52 -2.27
C ILE A 81 -3.03 -6.85 -3.01
N VAL A 82 -2.66 -7.94 -2.34
CA VAL A 82 -2.75 -9.31 -2.87
C VAL A 82 -4.19 -9.78 -3.07
N TRP A 83 -5.10 -9.48 -2.12
CA TRP A 83 -6.52 -9.81 -2.31
C TRP A 83 -7.18 -8.96 -3.36
N TRP A 84 -6.83 -7.67 -3.46
CA TRP A 84 -7.36 -6.81 -4.52
C TRP A 84 -6.85 -7.23 -5.89
N SER A 85 -5.61 -7.73 -6.00
CA SER A 85 -5.08 -8.22 -7.26
C SER A 85 -5.83 -9.44 -7.79
N LYS A 86 -6.33 -10.34 -6.91
CA LYS A 86 -7.21 -11.46 -7.32
C LYS A 86 -8.45 -10.98 -8.09
N ALA A 87 -9.00 -9.82 -7.74
CA ALA A 87 -10.20 -9.29 -8.37
C ALA A 87 -9.95 -8.76 -9.80
N TRP A 88 -8.69 -8.54 -10.21
CA TRP A 88 -8.38 -7.96 -11.51
C TRP A 88 -8.51 -8.94 -12.69
N LYS A 89 -8.67 -10.25 -12.42
CA LYS A 89 -8.78 -11.32 -13.44
C LYS A 89 -7.66 -11.29 -14.50
N GLU A 90 -6.51 -10.71 -14.16
CA GLU A 90 -5.34 -10.65 -15.05
C GLU A 90 -4.49 -11.89 -14.86
N HIS A 91 -4.03 -12.47 -15.98
CA HIS A 91 -3.00 -13.50 -15.93
C HIS A 91 -1.67 -12.85 -15.55
N HIS A 92 -1.11 -13.28 -14.42
CA HIS A 92 0.25 -12.93 -14.02
C HIS A 92 1.00 -14.20 -13.59
N PRO A 93 2.33 -14.23 -13.73
CA PRO A 93 3.12 -15.46 -13.52
C PRO A 93 3.27 -15.85 -12.05
N TYR A 94 2.84 -15.00 -11.12
CA TYR A 94 2.96 -15.22 -9.68
C TYR A 94 1.63 -15.72 -9.09
N SER A 95 1.65 -16.64 -8.15
CA SER A 95 0.49 -16.88 -7.28
C SER A 95 0.31 -15.72 -6.29
N VAL A 96 -0.85 -15.66 -5.67
CA VAL A 96 -1.18 -14.67 -4.62
C VAL A 96 -0.28 -14.85 -3.40
N GLU A 97 -0.01 -16.10 -3.07
CA GLU A 97 0.83 -16.50 -1.95
C GLU A 97 2.30 -16.12 -2.24
N GLU A 98 2.76 -16.25 -3.48
CA GLU A 98 4.07 -15.75 -3.91
C GLU A 98 4.14 -14.22 -3.90
N LEU A 99 3.07 -13.52 -4.31
CA LEU A 99 2.97 -12.06 -4.21
C LEU A 99 3.02 -11.58 -2.76
N ALA A 100 2.35 -12.28 -1.84
CA ALA A 100 2.32 -11.93 -0.42
C ALA A 100 3.68 -12.17 0.27
N ARG A 101 4.32 -13.32 -0.02
CA ARG A 101 5.59 -13.70 0.61
C ARG A 101 6.78 -12.94 0.05
N ASN A 102 6.77 -12.64 -1.24
CA ASN A 102 7.86 -11.97 -1.93
C ASN A 102 7.54 -10.50 -2.22
N PHE A 103 6.59 -9.90 -1.48
CA PHE A 103 6.11 -8.55 -1.76
C PHE A 103 7.24 -7.53 -1.86
N ASP A 104 8.30 -7.71 -1.06
CA ASP A 104 9.48 -6.84 -1.00
C ASP A 104 10.56 -7.20 -2.04
N SER A 105 10.49 -8.40 -2.64
CA SER A 105 11.48 -8.97 -3.57
C SER A 105 10.98 -9.10 -5.02
N ILE A 106 9.67 -8.93 -5.28
CA ILE A 106 9.11 -9.07 -6.63
C ILE A 106 9.51 -7.89 -7.52
N PRO A 107 10.26 -8.14 -8.62
CA PRO A 107 10.72 -7.08 -9.52
C PRO A 107 9.59 -6.29 -10.17
N VAL A 108 8.39 -6.86 -10.27
CA VAL A 108 7.21 -6.17 -10.81
C VAL A 108 6.84 -4.96 -9.95
N LEU A 109 7.13 -4.92 -8.66
CA LEU A 109 6.77 -3.76 -7.84
C LEU A 109 7.85 -2.65 -7.83
N PHE A 110 9.11 -2.97 -8.16
CA PHE A 110 10.27 -2.12 -7.78
C PHE A 110 11.28 -1.75 -8.88
N CYS A 111 10.90 -1.87 -10.15
CA CYS A 111 11.62 -1.21 -11.26
C CYS A 111 10.68 -0.25 -12.00
#